data_AF-A0A151IRX2-F1
#
_entry.id   AF-A0A151IRX2-F1
#
_cell.length_a   1.000
_cell.length_b   1.000
_cell.length_c   1.000
_cell.angle_alpha   90.00
_cell.angle_beta   90.00
_cell.angle_gamma   90.00
#
_symmetry.space_group_name_H-M   'P 1'
#
loop_
_entity.id
_entity.type
_entity.pdbx_description
1 polymer ?
#
loop_
_entity_poly.entity_id
_entity_poly.type
_entity_poly.pdbx_seq_one_letter_code
_entity_poly.pdbx_strand_id
1 'polypeptide(L)'
;MARDDINKKTEMIKPSIFKFETDIIWYIAFQVFLLHAIGIYGLLTFNYWQNLMTTIWIIAMHIISNIGVSGGAHRLWSHKSYKAKLPLRILLLICFSAGVQNTICSWVKNHRMHHKYSDTNADPHNSQRSFFYGHAGWVFMKEHPEFIKKSKQLDLSDILSDPVVIFGERYFLLLQLFFGFILPTAVPVYLWNETWNRAIVSQIFIRYMITLNAVWSINSIAHVWGTKPYDKCVI
;
A
#
# COMPACT_ATOMS: atom_id res chain seq x y z
N MET A 1 25.13 47.42 29.33
CA MET A 1 24.34 46.18 29.21
C MET A 1 23.17 46.39 28.24
N ALA A 2 23.43 46.63 26.95
CA ALA A 2 22.35 46.81 25.96
C ALA A 2 22.87 46.71 24.50
N ARG A 3 23.83 45.82 24.20
CA ARG A 3 24.34 45.64 22.83
C ARG A 3 24.56 44.19 22.38
N ASP A 4 24.29 43.20 23.22
CA ASP A 4 24.57 41.79 22.89
C ASP A 4 23.32 40.96 22.51
N ASP A 5 22.11 41.53 22.63
CA ASP A 5 20.85 40.77 22.42
C ASP A 5 20.29 40.81 20.98
N ILE A 6 20.93 41.51 20.05
CA ILE A 6 20.41 41.67 18.68
C ILE A 6 20.90 40.56 17.73
N ASN A 7 21.91 39.76 18.12
CA ASN A 7 22.58 38.84 17.21
C ASN A 7 22.10 37.37 17.26
N LYS A 8 20.92 37.08 17.83
CA LYS A 8 20.46 35.68 18.03
C LYS A 8 19.18 35.24 17.31
N LYS A 9 18.61 36.04 16.41
CA LYS A 9 17.40 35.62 15.67
C LYS A 9 17.37 36.11 14.23
N THR A 10 18.32 35.64 13.42
CA THR A 10 18.10 35.55 11.98
C THR A 10 18.83 34.33 11.43
N GLU A 11 18.50 33.14 11.93
CA GLU A 11 18.67 31.96 11.09
C GLU A 11 17.73 32.15 9.90
N MET A 12 18.32 32.55 8.78
CA MET A 12 17.65 32.59 7.49
C MET A 12 17.12 31.19 7.23
N ILE A 13 15.80 31.02 7.37
CA ILE A 13 15.07 29.84 6.90
C ILE A 13 15.37 29.76 5.42
N LYS A 14 16.32 28.87 5.05
CA LYS A 14 16.54 28.53 3.65
C LYS A 14 15.18 28.08 3.12
N PRO A 15 14.68 28.62 2.00
CA PRO A 15 13.46 28.12 1.40
C PRO A 15 13.71 26.64 1.09
N SER A 16 13.13 25.76 1.91
CA SER A 16 13.22 24.33 1.67
C SER A 16 12.55 24.08 0.34
N ILE A 17 13.30 23.49 -0.59
CA ILE A 17 12.81 23.10 -1.92
C ILE A 17 11.62 22.14 -1.77
N PHE A 18 11.52 21.47 -0.62
CA PHE A 18 10.43 20.61 -0.24
C PHE A 18 9.57 21.28 0.85
N LYS A 19 8.27 21.47 0.58
CA LYS A 19 7.31 22.02 1.56
C LYS A 19 7.02 21.09 2.76
N PHE A 20 7.70 19.96 2.86
CA PHE A 20 7.49 18.92 3.86
C PHE A 20 8.79 18.18 4.16
N GLU A 21 9.23 18.21 5.41
CA GLU A 21 10.38 17.46 5.93
C GLU A 21 9.87 16.47 6.98
N THR A 22 10.13 15.18 6.77
CA THR A 22 9.86 14.12 7.74
C THR A 22 10.99 13.09 7.69
N ASP A 23 11.21 12.40 8.80
CA ASP A 23 12.26 11.40 8.88
C ASP A 23 11.95 10.18 8.01
N ILE A 24 12.99 9.67 7.36
CA ILE A 24 12.95 8.41 6.63
C ILE A 24 13.12 7.24 7.59
N ILE A 25 12.28 6.23 7.42
CA ILE A 25 12.38 4.94 8.07
C ILE A 25 13.28 4.04 7.21
N TRP A 26 14.60 4.17 7.40
CA TRP A 26 15.62 3.60 6.51
C TRP A 26 15.51 2.09 6.29
N TYR A 27 15.10 1.31 7.29
CA TYR A 27 14.95 -0.14 7.12
C TYR A 27 13.83 -0.50 6.13
N ILE A 28 12.71 0.23 6.15
CA ILE A 28 11.60 0.04 5.20
C ILE A 28 12.04 0.53 3.82
N ALA A 29 12.71 1.69 3.76
CA ALA A 29 13.23 2.23 2.50
C ALA A 29 14.17 1.24 1.81
N PHE A 30 15.07 0.61 2.58
CA PHE A 30 15.97 -0.42 2.08
C PHE A 30 15.23 -1.67 1.59
N GLN A 31 14.23 -2.15 2.33
CA GLN A 31 13.40 -3.30 1.91
C GLN A 31 12.62 -3.03 0.62
N VAL A 32 11.99 -1.85 0.52
CA VAL A 32 11.29 -1.40 -0.68
C VAL A 32 12.25 -1.29 -1.84
N PHE A 33 13.43 -0.69 -1.65
CA PHE A 33 14.47 -0.59 -2.67
C PHE A 33 14.91 -1.98 -3.16
N LEU A 34 15.24 -2.89 -2.25
CA LEU A 34 15.71 -4.23 -2.59
C LEU A 34 14.63 -5.04 -3.35
N LEU A 35 13.38 -4.97 -2.90
CA LEU A 35 12.25 -5.59 -3.58
C LEU A 35 12.12 -5.08 -5.02
N HIS A 36 12.22 -3.77 -5.23
CA HIS A 36 12.09 -3.18 -6.56
C HIS A 36 13.30 -3.45 -7.44
N ALA A 37 14.53 -3.43 -6.90
CA ALA A 37 15.73 -3.75 -7.65
C ALA A 37 15.70 -5.19 -8.18
N ILE A 38 15.39 -6.16 -7.31
CA ILE A 38 15.27 -7.57 -7.69
C ILE A 38 14.04 -7.78 -8.58
N GLY A 39 12.92 -7.13 -8.26
CA GLY A 39 11.67 -7.21 -9.03
C GLY A 39 11.82 -6.70 -10.45
N ILE A 40 12.50 -5.56 -10.65
CA ILE A 40 12.78 -5.01 -11.99
C ILE A 40 13.75 -5.91 -12.74
N TYR A 41 14.84 -6.36 -12.10
CA TYR A 41 15.76 -7.30 -12.72
C TYR A 41 15.04 -8.57 -13.17
N GLY A 42 14.21 -9.15 -12.30
CA GLY A 42 13.36 -10.30 -12.61
C GLY A 42 12.39 -9.98 -13.75
N LEU A 43 11.69 -8.85 -13.70
CA LEU A 43 10.73 -8.46 -14.74
C LEU A 43 11.38 -8.40 -16.13
N LEU A 44 12.60 -7.90 -16.22
CA LEU A 44 13.33 -7.74 -17.49
C LEU A 44 14.01 -9.02 -17.98
N THR A 45 14.41 -9.92 -17.07
CA THR A 45 15.21 -11.12 -17.41
C THR A 45 14.42 -12.43 -17.37
N PHE A 46 13.22 -12.43 -16.79
CA PHE A 46 12.40 -13.63 -16.65
C PHE A 46 11.92 -14.11 -18.02
N ASN A 47 12.27 -15.36 -18.39
CA ASN A 47 11.75 -15.96 -19.61
C ASN A 47 10.28 -16.38 -19.40
N TYR A 48 9.36 -15.52 -19.84
CA TYR A 48 7.90 -15.71 -19.73
C TYR A 48 7.36 -16.86 -20.58
N TRP A 49 8.06 -17.23 -21.65
CA TRP A 49 7.63 -18.27 -22.59
C TRP A 49 8.07 -19.67 -22.16
N GLN A 50 9.03 -19.78 -21.23
CA GLN A 50 9.54 -21.06 -20.75
C GLN A 50 8.45 -21.91 -20.06
N ASN A 51 7.58 -21.28 -19.28
CA ASN A 51 6.42 -21.94 -18.69
C ASN A 51 5.25 -20.96 -18.62
N LEU A 52 4.29 -21.13 -19.52
CA LEU A 52 3.13 -20.25 -19.62
C LEU A 52 2.23 -20.33 -18.38
N MET A 53 2.15 -21.47 -17.69
CA MET A 53 1.34 -21.61 -16.48
C MET A 53 1.89 -20.71 -15.36
N THR A 54 3.21 -20.67 -15.18
CA THR A 54 3.86 -19.76 -14.22
C THR A 54 3.61 -18.29 -14.57
N THR A 55 3.68 -17.93 -15.86
CA THR A 55 3.41 -16.56 -16.31
C THR A 55 1.95 -16.15 -16.10
N ILE A 56 1.00 -17.02 -16.44
CA ILE A 56 -0.43 -16.79 -16.19
C ILE A 56 -0.69 -16.69 -14.68
N TRP A 57 0.01 -17.48 -13.87
CA TRP A 57 -0.13 -17.47 -12.42
C TRP A 57 0.29 -16.14 -11.78
N ILE A 58 1.33 -15.45 -12.30
CA ILE A 58 1.68 -14.08 -11.90
C ILE A 58 0.45 -13.17 -12.06
N ILE A 59 -0.20 -13.20 -13.22
CA ILE A 59 -1.34 -12.34 -13.55
C ILE A 59 -2.55 -12.72 -12.68
N ALA A 60 -2.84 -14.01 -12.54
CA ALA A 60 -3.96 -14.50 -11.74
C ALA A 60 -3.83 -14.07 -10.27
N MET A 61 -2.66 -14.26 -9.66
CA MET A 61 -2.42 -13.87 -8.27
C MET A 61 -2.42 -12.36 -8.08
N HIS A 62 -1.97 -11.59 -9.07
CA HIS A 62 -2.09 -10.14 -9.08
C HIS A 62 -3.56 -9.69 -9.06
N ILE A 63 -4.40 -10.30 -9.91
CA ILE A 63 -5.85 -10.01 -9.96
C ILE A 63 -6.54 -10.39 -8.65
N ILE A 64 -6.27 -11.60 -8.12
CA ILE A 64 -6.82 -12.07 -6.84
C ILE A 64 -6.49 -11.08 -5.71
N SER A 65 -5.24 -10.62 -5.64
CA SER A 65 -4.81 -9.63 -4.65
C SER A 65 -5.60 -8.32 -4.79
N ASN A 66 -5.77 -7.83 -6.01
CA ASN A 66 -6.53 -6.61 -6.29
C ASN A 66 -8.03 -6.76 -6.04
N ILE A 67 -8.62 -7.95 -6.18
CA ILE A 67 -10.00 -8.21 -5.75
C ILE A 67 -10.12 -8.05 -4.23
N GLY A 68 -9.14 -8.53 -3.46
CA GLY A 68 -9.10 -8.36 -2.01
C GLY A 68 -9.01 -6.89 -1.59
N VAL A 69 -8.16 -6.11 -2.26
CA VAL A 69 -8.03 -4.67 -2.01
C VAL A 69 -9.29 -3.92 -2.44
N SER A 70 -9.70 -4.05 -3.71
CA SER A 70 -10.80 -3.27 -4.28
C SER A 70 -12.17 -3.70 -3.78
N GLY A 71 -12.46 -5.00 -3.77
CA GLY A 71 -13.73 -5.56 -3.31
C GLY A 71 -13.84 -5.56 -1.80
N GLY A 72 -12.76 -5.92 -1.10
CA GLY A 72 -12.70 -6.01 0.36
C GLY A 72 -12.36 -4.68 1.01
N ALA A 73 -11.06 -4.42 1.19
CA ALA A 73 -10.54 -3.29 1.98
C ALA A 73 -11.16 -1.95 1.58
N HIS A 74 -11.26 -1.70 0.28
CA HIS A 74 -11.79 -0.47 -0.28
C HIS A 74 -13.32 -0.38 -0.21
N ARG A 75 -14.04 -1.19 -1.00
CA ARG A 75 -15.50 -1.04 -1.16
C ARG A 75 -16.30 -1.55 0.03
N LEU A 76 -15.94 -2.72 0.57
CA LEU A 76 -16.67 -3.34 1.69
C LEU A 76 -16.34 -2.67 3.02
N TRP A 77 -15.08 -2.70 3.44
CA TRP A 77 -14.70 -2.29 4.80
C TRP A 77 -14.48 -0.77 4.94
N SER A 78 -13.96 -0.09 3.92
CA SER A 78 -13.76 1.36 4.02
C SER A 78 -15.02 2.16 3.70
N HIS A 79 -15.68 1.88 2.57
CA HIS A 79 -16.83 2.66 2.11
C HIS A 79 -18.20 2.08 2.43
N LYS A 80 -18.29 0.81 2.87
CA LYS A 80 -19.57 0.12 3.13
C LYS A 80 -20.53 0.18 1.93
N SER A 81 -19.99 0.12 0.71
CA SER A 81 -20.80 0.28 -0.50
C SER A 81 -21.73 -0.91 -0.78
N TYR A 82 -21.53 -2.03 -0.06
CA TYR A 82 -22.39 -3.20 -0.09
C TYR A 82 -22.28 -3.98 1.23
N LYS A 83 -23.20 -4.93 1.45
CA LYS A 83 -23.16 -5.88 2.58
C LYS A 83 -22.78 -7.26 2.07
N ALA A 84 -21.86 -7.93 2.76
CA ALA A 84 -21.40 -9.27 2.40
C ALA A 84 -21.74 -10.29 3.50
N LYS A 85 -22.20 -11.47 3.11
CA LYS A 85 -22.33 -12.62 4.02
C LYS A 85 -20.94 -13.16 4.40
N LEU A 86 -20.88 -13.93 5.48
CA LEU A 86 -19.65 -14.47 6.03
C LEU A 86 -18.72 -15.15 5.00
N PRO A 87 -19.21 -16.00 4.06
CA PRO A 87 -18.31 -16.67 3.11
C PRO A 87 -17.53 -15.69 2.22
N LEU A 88 -18.21 -14.66 1.71
CA LEU A 88 -17.57 -13.64 0.89
C LEU A 88 -16.59 -12.79 1.69
N ARG A 89 -16.90 -12.48 2.96
CA ARG A 89 -15.98 -11.75 3.85
C ARG A 89 -14.69 -12.53 4.08
N ILE A 90 -14.79 -13.83 4.33
CA ILE A 90 -13.61 -14.72 4.49
C ILE A 90 -12.82 -14.78 3.20
N LEU A 91 -13.48 -14.97 2.05
CA LEU A 91 -12.82 -14.99 0.74
C LEU A 91 -12.06 -13.68 0.49
N LEU A 92 -12.68 -12.53 0.76
CA LEU A 92 -12.04 -11.23 0.58
C LEU A 92 -10.86 -11.01 1.54
N LEU A 93 -10.92 -11.54 2.76
CA LEU A 93 -9.77 -11.53 3.68
C LEU A 93 -8.60 -12.34 3.12
N ILE A 94 -8.86 -13.52 2.57
CA ILE A 94 -7.83 -14.37 1.94
C ILE A 94 -7.22 -13.64 0.73
N CYS A 95 -8.06 -13.12 -0.16
CA CYS A 95 -7.62 -12.35 -1.32
C CYS A 95 -6.82 -11.11 -0.90
N PHE A 96 -7.25 -10.40 0.14
CA PHE A 96 -6.51 -9.23 0.65
C PHE A 96 -5.16 -9.63 1.23
N SER A 97 -5.11 -10.77 1.93
CA SER A 97 -3.86 -11.31 2.48
C SER A 97 -2.86 -11.69 1.38
N ALA A 98 -3.34 -12.14 0.21
CA ALA A 98 -2.49 -12.41 -0.95
C ALA A 98 -1.77 -11.16 -1.50
N GLY A 99 -2.34 -9.97 -1.27
CA GLY A 99 -1.78 -8.69 -1.70
C GLY A 99 -0.70 -8.10 -0.79
N VAL A 100 -0.47 -8.69 0.38
CA VAL A 100 0.58 -8.32 1.36
C VAL A 100 0.68 -6.80 1.56
N GLN A 101 -0.45 -6.21 1.94
CA GLN A 101 -0.60 -4.78 2.30
C GLN A 101 -0.50 -4.59 3.81
N ASN A 102 -0.79 -3.40 4.35
CA ASN A 102 -1.02 -3.23 5.79
C ASN A 102 -2.21 -4.06 6.30
N THR A 103 -2.38 -4.14 7.62
CA THR A 103 -3.56 -4.77 8.23
C THR A 103 -4.85 -4.13 7.73
N ILE A 104 -5.97 -4.86 7.71
CA ILE A 104 -7.25 -4.31 7.21
C ILE A 104 -7.62 -3.06 8.02
N CYS A 105 -7.46 -3.09 9.35
CA CYS A 105 -7.74 -1.93 10.20
C CYS A 105 -6.88 -0.72 9.82
N SER A 106 -5.58 -0.92 9.63
CA SER A 106 -4.68 0.17 9.22
C SER A 106 -5.01 0.67 7.82
N TRP A 107 -5.34 -0.22 6.88
CA TRP A 107 -5.71 0.15 5.51
C TRP A 107 -6.98 0.99 5.51
N VAL A 108 -8.04 0.54 6.20
CA VAL A 108 -9.31 1.27 6.29
C VAL A 108 -9.13 2.63 6.97
N LYS A 109 -8.35 2.68 8.06
CA LYS A 109 -8.03 3.94 8.74
C LYS A 109 -7.36 4.92 7.79
N ASN A 110 -6.31 4.49 7.08
CA ASN A 110 -5.59 5.34 6.15
C ASN A 110 -6.48 5.80 4.99
N HIS A 111 -7.29 4.90 4.44
CA HIS A 111 -8.19 5.20 3.32
C HIS A 111 -9.30 6.19 3.71
N ARG A 112 -9.93 6.01 4.87
CA ARG A 112 -10.93 6.96 5.38
C ARG A 112 -10.32 8.33 5.69
N MET A 113 -9.09 8.36 6.23
CA MET A 113 -8.34 9.60 6.45
C MET A 113 -8.05 10.32 5.14
N HIS A 114 -7.60 9.59 4.12
CA HIS A 114 -7.35 10.12 2.79
C HIS A 114 -8.62 10.74 2.19
N HIS A 115 -9.77 10.06 2.21
CA HIS A 115 -11.01 10.66 1.70
C HIS A 115 -11.49 11.87 2.51
N LYS A 116 -11.34 11.85 3.84
CA LYS A 116 -11.84 12.94 4.70
C LYS A 116 -10.95 14.18 4.67
N TYR A 117 -9.65 14.00 4.47
CA TYR A 117 -8.64 15.05 4.58
C TYR A 117 -7.73 15.12 3.36
N SER A 118 -8.23 14.69 2.19
CA SER A 118 -7.49 14.61 0.92
C SER A 118 -6.66 15.85 0.69
N ASP A 119 -5.42 15.64 0.28
CA ASP A 119 -4.50 16.72 -0.12
C ASP A 119 -4.12 17.70 1.00
N THR A 120 -4.46 17.38 2.26
CA THR A 120 -3.98 18.11 3.44
C THR A 120 -2.85 17.34 4.13
N ASN A 121 -2.22 17.96 5.12
CA ASN A 121 -1.22 17.31 5.97
C ASN A 121 -1.75 16.12 6.80
N ALA A 122 -3.07 15.93 6.86
CA ALA A 122 -3.68 14.77 7.50
C ALA A 122 -4.05 13.65 6.51
N ASP A 123 -3.74 13.82 5.22
CA ASP A 123 -3.78 12.74 4.24
C ASP A 123 -2.47 11.92 4.33
N PRO A 124 -2.53 10.60 4.58
CA PRO A 124 -1.33 9.76 4.71
C PRO A 124 -0.44 9.79 3.45
N HIS A 125 -1.04 9.87 2.27
CA HIS A 125 -0.34 9.84 0.98
C HIS A 125 -0.60 11.11 0.15
N ASN A 126 -0.65 12.26 0.82
CA ASN A 126 -0.88 13.58 0.24
C ASN A 126 -0.11 13.81 -1.08
N SER A 127 -0.87 13.89 -2.18
CA SER A 127 -0.37 14.03 -3.54
C SER A 127 0.37 15.37 -3.77
N GLN A 128 0.04 16.42 -3.00
CA GLN A 128 0.63 17.75 -3.11
C GLN A 128 2.09 17.82 -2.65
N ARG A 129 2.56 16.82 -1.90
CA ARG A 129 3.96 16.79 -1.41
C ARG A 129 4.94 16.47 -2.53
N SER A 130 4.65 15.44 -3.31
CA SER A 130 5.29 15.09 -4.58
C SER A 130 4.63 13.82 -5.12
N PHE A 131 4.77 13.59 -6.43
CA PHE A 131 4.35 12.33 -7.05
C PHE A 131 4.97 11.12 -6.36
N PHE A 132 6.27 11.17 -6.07
CA PHE A 132 6.98 10.08 -5.42
C PHE A 132 6.47 9.82 -3.99
N TYR A 133 6.18 10.88 -3.23
CA TYR A 133 5.59 10.76 -1.90
C TYR A 133 4.23 10.06 -1.95
N GLY A 134 3.33 10.50 -2.82
CA GLY A 134 1.99 9.90 -2.98
C GLY A 134 2.04 8.45 -3.49
N HIS A 135 3.04 8.10 -4.30
CA HIS A 135 3.20 6.74 -4.82
C HIS A 135 3.79 5.80 -3.76
N ALA A 136 5.04 6.01 -3.35
CA ALA A 136 5.78 5.08 -2.50
C ALA A 136 6.39 5.73 -1.25
N GLY A 137 6.70 7.03 -1.29
CA GLY A 137 7.42 7.71 -0.22
C GLY A 137 6.71 7.65 1.13
N TRP A 138 5.39 7.74 1.14
CA TRP A 138 4.58 7.64 2.35
C TRP A 138 4.76 6.31 3.12
N VAL A 139 5.22 5.24 2.46
CA VAL A 139 5.41 3.91 3.08
C VAL A 139 6.61 3.87 4.02
N PHE A 140 7.68 4.60 3.69
CA PHE A 140 8.95 4.57 4.43
C PHE A 140 9.30 5.93 5.04
N MET A 141 8.32 6.80 5.22
CA MET A 141 8.45 8.08 5.87
C MET A 141 7.57 8.13 7.12
N LYS A 142 7.99 8.83 8.17
CA LYS A 142 7.15 8.98 9.36
C LYS A 142 5.88 9.75 9.05
N GLU A 143 4.77 9.31 9.65
CA GLU A 143 3.47 9.95 9.55
C GLU A 143 3.52 11.41 10.04
N HIS A 144 2.80 12.31 9.37
CA HIS A 144 2.73 13.71 9.78
C HIS A 144 1.95 13.87 11.10
N PRO A 145 2.34 14.78 12.01
CA PRO A 145 1.65 14.96 13.30
C PRO A 145 0.15 15.22 13.20
N GLU A 146 -0.31 15.93 12.16
CA GLU A 146 -1.74 16.14 11.91
C GLU A 146 -2.49 14.85 11.56
N PHE A 147 -1.88 13.94 10.79
CA PHE A 147 -2.47 12.62 10.54
C PHE A 147 -2.64 11.86 11.85
N ILE A 148 -1.60 11.82 12.69
CA ILE A 148 -1.64 11.14 13.99
C ILE A 148 -2.73 11.72 14.90
N LYS A 149 -2.85 13.06 14.94
CA LYS A 149 -3.86 13.74 15.74
C LYS A 149 -5.29 13.46 15.26
N LYS A 150 -5.54 13.59 13.95
CA LYS A 150 -6.89 13.47 13.38
C LYS A 150 -7.34 12.02 13.22
N SER A 151 -6.43 11.08 12.98
CA SER A 151 -6.77 9.65 12.86
C SER A 151 -7.31 9.06 14.17
N LYS A 152 -6.91 9.58 15.34
CA LYS A 152 -7.49 9.21 16.64
C LYS A 152 -8.96 9.59 16.80
N GLN A 153 -9.46 10.53 15.99
CA GLN A 153 -10.85 10.98 16.00
C GLN A 153 -11.73 10.22 15.00
N LEU A 154 -11.14 9.31 14.23
CA LEU A 154 -11.85 8.54 13.22
C LEU A 154 -12.62 7.40 13.90
N ASP A 155 -13.91 7.28 13.57
CA ASP A 155 -14.70 6.13 14.00
C ASP A 155 -14.35 4.88 13.18
N LEU A 156 -13.94 3.84 13.89
CA LEU A 156 -13.60 2.51 13.38
C LEU A 156 -14.40 1.41 14.09
N SER A 157 -15.41 1.76 14.90
CA SER A 157 -16.20 0.81 15.69
C SER A 157 -16.84 -0.30 14.82
N ASP A 158 -17.19 0.04 13.58
CA ASP A 158 -17.78 -0.87 12.62
C ASP A 158 -16.83 -1.97 12.13
N ILE A 159 -15.56 -1.64 11.90
CA ILE A 159 -14.55 -2.64 11.50
C ILE A 159 -14.02 -3.40 12.71
N LEU A 160 -13.95 -2.74 13.87
CA LEU A 160 -13.51 -3.37 15.12
C LEU A 160 -14.54 -4.36 15.68
N SER A 161 -15.80 -4.23 15.27
CA SER A 161 -16.88 -5.19 15.59
C SER A 161 -17.02 -6.30 14.55
N ASP A 162 -16.32 -6.23 13.41
CA ASP A 162 -16.33 -7.27 12.38
C ASP A 162 -15.41 -8.45 12.80
N PRO A 163 -15.94 -9.65 13.10
CA PRO A 163 -15.13 -10.78 13.57
C PRO A 163 -14.12 -11.29 12.53
N VAL A 164 -14.39 -11.11 11.23
CA VAL A 164 -13.46 -11.51 10.16
C VAL A 164 -12.28 -10.54 10.10
N VAL A 165 -12.53 -9.24 10.26
CA VAL A 165 -11.47 -8.23 10.33
C VAL A 165 -10.62 -8.45 11.57
N ILE A 166 -11.22 -8.69 12.74
CA ILE A 166 -10.48 -8.96 13.98
C ILE A 166 -9.66 -10.25 13.89
N PHE A 167 -10.20 -11.30 13.25
CA PHE A 167 -9.43 -12.51 12.96
C PHE A 167 -8.24 -12.19 12.04
N GLY A 168 -8.46 -11.42 10.97
CA GLY A 168 -7.42 -10.97 10.05
C GLY A 168 -6.34 -10.13 10.74
N GLU A 169 -6.71 -9.27 11.68
CA GLU A 169 -5.77 -8.47 12.47
C GLU A 169 -4.90 -9.35 13.36
N ARG A 170 -5.52 -10.32 14.06
CA ARG A 170 -4.83 -11.21 14.99
C ARG A 170 -3.81 -12.11 14.31
N TYR A 171 -4.15 -12.63 13.13
CA TYR A 171 -3.31 -13.58 12.38
C TYR A 171 -2.64 -12.95 11.16
N PHE A 172 -2.58 -11.62 11.11
CA PHE A 172 -2.13 -10.84 9.96
C PHE A 172 -0.85 -11.37 9.32
N LEU A 173 0.22 -11.52 10.11
CA LEU A 173 1.52 -11.95 9.60
C LEU A 173 1.45 -13.37 9.02
N LEU A 174 0.74 -14.29 9.69
CA LEU A 174 0.60 -15.66 9.23
C LEU A 174 -0.20 -15.75 7.94
N LEU A 175 -1.33 -15.03 7.87
CA LEU A 175 -2.19 -15.02 6.68
C LEU A 175 -1.48 -14.42 5.48
N GLN A 176 -0.77 -13.30 5.64
CA GLN A 176 -0.05 -12.68 4.54
C GLN A 176 1.17 -13.47 4.10
N LEU A 177 1.93 -14.03 5.04
CA LEU A 177 3.05 -14.90 4.68
C LEU A 177 2.57 -16.13 3.92
N PHE A 178 1.49 -16.76 4.40
CA PHE A 178 0.95 -17.96 3.78
C PHE A 178 0.29 -17.68 2.43
N PHE A 179 -0.74 -16.83 2.37
CA PHE A 179 -1.48 -16.56 1.14
C PHE A 179 -0.77 -15.62 0.18
N GLY A 180 0.15 -14.80 0.68
CA GLY A 180 0.90 -13.85 -0.12
C GLY A 180 2.21 -14.40 -0.69
N PHE A 181 2.89 -15.33 -0.01
CA PHE A 181 4.19 -15.82 -0.47
C PHE A 181 4.29 -17.35 -0.53
N ILE A 182 4.02 -18.05 0.57
CA ILE A 182 4.23 -19.51 0.63
C ILE A 182 3.34 -20.24 -0.37
N LEU A 183 2.02 -20.05 -0.29
CA LEU A 183 1.08 -20.73 -1.16
C LEU A 183 1.26 -20.34 -2.64
N PRO A 184 1.36 -19.04 -3.00
CA PRO A 184 1.58 -18.66 -4.40
C PRO A 184 2.87 -19.22 -4.99
N THR A 185 3.95 -19.33 -4.22
CA THR A 185 5.22 -19.92 -4.67
C THR A 185 5.18 -21.45 -4.71
N ALA A 186 4.51 -22.10 -3.78
CA ALA A 186 4.39 -23.56 -3.76
C ALA A 186 3.55 -24.10 -4.92
N VAL A 187 2.48 -23.40 -5.31
CA VAL A 187 1.56 -23.84 -6.37
C VAL A 187 2.27 -24.16 -7.69
N PRO A 188 3.13 -23.29 -8.26
CA PRO A 188 3.88 -23.61 -9.47
C PRO A 188 4.78 -24.83 -9.36
N VAL A 189 5.43 -24.99 -8.21
CA VAL A 189 6.37 -26.07 -7.97
C VAL A 189 5.64 -27.41 -7.92
N TYR A 190 4.54 -27.49 -7.18
CA TYR A 190 3.86 -28.76 -6.94
C TYR A 190 2.82 -29.12 -8.00
N LEU A 191 2.17 -28.14 -8.66
CA LEU A 191 1.10 -28.43 -9.61
C LEU A 191 1.57 -28.57 -11.06
N TRP A 192 2.67 -27.91 -11.44
CA TRP A 192 3.21 -28.01 -12.80
C TRP A 192 4.73 -28.06 -12.87
N ASN A 193 5.36 -28.52 -11.78
CA ASN A 193 6.79 -28.84 -11.70
C ASN A 193 7.73 -27.69 -12.09
N GLU A 194 7.37 -26.45 -11.74
CA GLU A 194 8.25 -25.29 -11.90
C GLU A 194 9.41 -25.34 -10.90
N THR A 195 10.54 -24.74 -11.28
CA THR A 195 11.69 -24.64 -10.36
C THR A 195 11.40 -23.65 -9.23
N TRP A 196 11.91 -23.92 -8.03
CA TRP A 196 11.82 -23.00 -6.88
C TRP A 196 12.30 -21.59 -7.21
N ASN A 197 13.42 -21.46 -7.92
CA ASN A 197 13.97 -20.17 -8.30
C ASN A 197 12.98 -19.37 -9.16
N ARG A 198 12.38 -19.99 -10.18
CA ARG A 198 11.39 -19.32 -11.04
C ARG A 198 10.10 -19.00 -10.29
N ALA A 199 9.64 -19.90 -9.42
CA ALA A 199 8.46 -19.66 -8.59
C ALA A 199 8.66 -18.50 -7.58
N ILE A 200 9.84 -18.40 -6.98
CA ILE A 200 10.21 -17.30 -6.07
C ILE A 200 10.31 -15.98 -6.82
N VAL A 201 11.07 -15.94 -7.92
CA VAL A 201 11.23 -14.72 -8.74
C VAL A 201 9.89 -14.22 -9.25
N SER A 202 9.05 -15.13 -9.78
CA SER A 202 7.73 -14.77 -10.29
C SER A 202 6.77 -14.25 -9.22
N GLN A 203 6.68 -14.90 -8.05
CA GLN A 203 5.63 -14.61 -7.07
C GLN A 203 6.01 -13.61 -5.98
N ILE A 204 7.27 -13.66 -5.51
CA ILE A 204 7.75 -12.81 -4.41
C ILE A 204 8.28 -11.48 -4.94
N PHE A 205 8.96 -11.48 -6.09
CA PHE A 205 9.60 -10.27 -6.61
C PHE A 205 8.77 -9.62 -7.71
N ILE A 206 8.48 -10.32 -8.80
CA ILE A 206 7.75 -9.74 -9.95
C ILE A 206 6.30 -9.41 -9.57
N ARG A 207 5.51 -10.44 -9.22
CA ARG A 207 4.08 -10.27 -8.90
C ARG A 207 3.86 -9.29 -7.75
N TYR A 208 4.60 -9.42 -6.66
CA TYR A 208 4.38 -8.57 -5.49
C TYR A 208 4.72 -7.11 -5.79
N MET A 209 5.85 -6.84 -6.44
CA MET A 209 6.23 -5.49 -6.88
C MET A 209 5.16 -4.87 -7.79
N ILE A 210 4.70 -5.60 -8.82
CA ILE A 210 3.62 -5.12 -9.70
C ILE A 210 2.35 -4.82 -8.91
N THR A 211 2.00 -5.69 -7.96
CA THR A 211 0.79 -5.53 -7.13
C THR A 211 0.88 -4.29 -6.24
N LEU A 212 2.02 -4.03 -5.59
CA LEU A 212 2.24 -2.81 -4.81
C LEU A 212 2.10 -1.57 -5.69
N ASN A 213 2.79 -1.52 -6.83
CA ASN A 213 2.76 -0.37 -7.72
C ASN A 213 1.36 -0.14 -8.30
N ALA A 214 0.59 -1.19 -8.58
CA ALA A 214 -0.79 -1.06 -9.02
C ALA A 214 -1.66 -0.39 -7.95
N VAL A 215 -1.56 -0.81 -6.68
CA VAL A 215 -2.32 -0.19 -5.57
C VAL A 215 -1.86 1.25 -5.34
N TRP A 216 -0.55 1.48 -5.30
CA TRP A 216 0.06 2.79 -5.06
C TRP A 216 -0.19 3.79 -6.19
N SER A 217 -0.40 3.31 -7.42
CA SER A 217 -0.71 4.19 -8.55
C SER A 217 -2.04 4.91 -8.39
N ILE A 218 -3.00 4.36 -7.63
CA ILE A 218 -4.26 5.02 -7.33
C ILE A 218 -4.01 6.29 -6.49
N ASN A 219 -3.04 6.24 -5.59
CA ASN A 219 -2.69 7.37 -4.72
C ASN A 219 -1.84 8.45 -5.42
N SER A 220 -1.29 8.16 -6.60
CA SER A 220 -0.40 9.07 -7.31
C SER A 220 -0.86 9.39 -8.72
N ILE A 221 -0.92 8.40 -9.61
CA ILE A 221 -1.29 8.58 -11.01
C ILE A 221 -2.72 9.11 -11.11
N ALA A 222 -3.67 8.54 -10.37
CA ALA A 222 -5.07 8.95 -10.46
C ALA A 222 -5.35 10.37 -9.92
N HIS A 223 -4.47 10.90 -9.05
CA HIS A 223 -4.55 12.28 -8.54
C HIS A 223 -3.83 13.30 -9.44
N VAL A 224 -2.87 12.86 -10.25
CA VAL A 224 -2.11 13.77 -11.14
C VAL A 224 -2.65 13.75 -12.57
N TRP A 225 -3.15 12.60 -13.04
CA TRP A 225 -3.57 12.40 -14.42
C TRP A 225 -5.00 11.83 -14.50
N GLY A 226 -5.91 12.60 -15.09
CA GLY A 226 -7.29 12.20 -15.33
C GLY A 226 -8.18 13.37 -15.73
N THR A 227 -9.38 13.08 -16.23
CA THR A 227 -10.43 14.09 -16.42
C THR A 227 -11.25 14.25 -15.14
N LYS A 228 -11.82 15.44 -14.92
CA LYS A 228 -12.61 15.77 -13.73
C LYS A 228 -14.05 16.14 -14.11
N PRO A 229 -14.87 15.16 -14.55
CA PRO A 229 -16.20 15.45 -15.08
C PRO A 229 -17.24 15.78 -14.00
N TYR A 230 -17.04 15.32 -12.76
CA TYR A 230 -18.02 15.48 -11.67
C TYR A 230 -17.69 16.64 -10.72
N ASP A 231 -16.42 16.75 -10.31
CA ASP A 231 -15.95 17.82 -9.42
C ASP A 231 -14.55 18.27 -9.85
N LYS A 232 -14.42 19.56 -10.21
CA LYS A 232 -13.16 20.17 -10.66
C LYS A 232 -12.26 20.58 -9.49
N CYS A 233 -12.82 20.66 -8.28
CA CYS A 233 -12.13 21.10 -7.07
C CYS A 233 -11.44 19.95 -6.32
N VAL A 234 -11.79 18.70 -6.63
CA VAL A 234 -11.07 17.51 -6.15
C VAL A 234 -9.78 17.36 -6.95
N ILE A 235 -8.63 17.27 -6.29
CA ILE A 235 -7.32 17.16 -6.94
C ILE A 235 -7.06 15.71 -7.35
#